data_AF-A0A2V1DY51-F1
#
_entry.id   AF-A0A2V1DY51-F1
#
_cell.length_a   1.000
_cell.length_b   1.000
_cell.length_c   1.000
_cell.angle_alpha   90.00
_cell.angle_beta   90.00
_cell.angle_gamma   90.00
#
_symmetry.space_group_name_H-M   'P 1'
#
loop_
_entity.id
_entity.type
_entity.pdbx_description
1 polymer ?
#
loop_
_entity_poly.entity_id
_entity_poly.type
_entity_poly.pdbx_seq_one_letter_code
_entity_poly.pdbx_strand_id
1 'polypeptide(L)'
;MRLKTSLCPYTKGNTLFLHIGEQPYQPAKATIMRVFEPFTMSCTMAVQLNCPFLNLEGEFILKLYDRRFATQLRQDEKACPWDPNLEQEYQEFVDGGGASNFFKLCSYKLCSDEDWAVKERNNWTRAQHEAFLQYSCRESYRTEAEVYDRLYDIQGKDVPQLFARLSMPHSSNLSNEYIGPPGLLLEFIRGFPLADLAGHAPSDDWQYICEDAIRIVNVIGDRGIRNGDVKPRNILVRKDADTQKFKVFLIDFGLCTFRKQNQDDRDWREWKALEDEEGAVGLVMERKLKGGFRYCRTPESEQLQAEFLSED
;
A
#
# COMPACT_ATOMS: atom_id res chain seq x y z
N MET A 1 13.42 -1.83 20.46
CA MET A 1 14.35 -0.73 20.79
C MET A 1 13.85 0.49 20.04
N ARG A 2 13.26 1.49 20.73
CA ARG A 2 12.69 2.68 20.08
C ARG A 2 13.83 3.48 19.45
N LEU A 3 13.84 3.61 18.13
CA LEU A 3 14.71 4.54 17.41
C LEU A 3 14.56 5.93 18.05
N LYS A 4 15.68 6.60 18.35
CA LYS A 4 15.66 7.98 18.84
C LYS A 4 14.86 8.83 17.84
N THR A 5 13.87 9.53 18.35
CA THR A 5 12.93 10.44 17.66
C THR A 5 13.57 11.64 16.93
N SER A 6 14.89 11.66 16.68
CA SER A 6 15.60 12.86 16.23
C SER A 6 16.00 12.90 14.75
N LEU A 7 15.67 11.88 13.95
CA LEU A 7 16.07 11.83 12.52
C LEU A 7 14.93 11.59 11.53
N CYS A 8 13.80 11.02 11.98
CA CYS A 8 12.65 10.82 11.11
C CYS A 8 11.89 12.15 10.94
N PRO A 9 11.70 12.66 9.71
CA PRO A 9 10.95 13.89 9.49
C PRO A 9 9.43 13.69 9.62
N TYR A 10 8.96 12.44 9.70
CA TYR A 10 7.54 12.10 9.69
C TYR A 10 6.94 12.10 11.10
N THR A 11 6.92 13.29 11.71
CA THR A 11 6.36 13.50 13.05
C THR A 11 5.19 14.48 13.02
N LYS A 12 4.16 14.23 13.84
CA LYS A 12 3.03 15.14 13.99
C LYS A 12 3.48 16.59 14.25
N GLY A 13 2.89 17.53 13.54
CA GLY A 13 3.19 18.96 13.58
C GLY A 13 4.30 19.39 12.62
N ASN A 14 5.13 18.48 12.11
CA ASN A 14 6.14 18.83 11.12
C ASN A 14 5.51 19.16 9.77
N THR A 15 6.16 20.03 8.99
CA THR A 15 5.72 20.43 7.65
C THR A 15 6.65 19.89 6.58
N LEU A 16 6.07 19.22 5.59
CA LEU A 16 6.74 18.68 4.42
C LEU A 16 6.53 19.60 3.22
N PHE A 17 7.51 19.59 2.32
CA PHE A 17 7.47 20.29 1.04
C PHE A 17 7.36 19.24 -0.07
N LEU A 18 6.29 19.27 -0.85
CA LEU A 18 5.92 18.23 -1.79
C LEU A 18 5.87 18.79 -3.22
N HIS A 19 6.49 18.11 -4.18
CA HIS A 19 6.21 18.35 -5.60
C HIS A 19 5.02 17.51 -6.01
N ILE A 20 3.94 18.17 -6.44
CA ILE A 20 2.67 17.54 -6.79
C ILE A 20 2.54 17.47 -8.31
N GLY A 21 2.39 16.26 -8.85
CA GLY A 21 2.35 16.01 -10.29
C GLY A 21 3.70 16.23 -10.97
N GLU A 22 3.68 16.46 -12.29
CA GLU A 22 4.88 16.68 -13.12
C GLU A 22 5.30 18.15 -13.22
N GLN A 23 4.61 19.05 -12.50
CA GLN A 23 4.80 20.49 -12.62
C GLN A 23 5.95 20.97 -11.71
N PRO A 24 6.93 21.74 -12.23
CA PRO A 24 8.08 22.22 -11.46
C PRO A 24 7.79 23.45 -10.58
N TYR A 25 6.53 23.87 -10.49
CA TYR A 25 6.16 25.17 -9.90
C TYR A 25 5.81 25.04 -8.42
N GLN A 26 6.78 25.38 -7.59
CA GLN A 26 6.74 25.55 -6.13
C GLN A 26 6.23 24.33 -5.31
N PRO A 27 7.02 23.85 -4.33
CA PRO A 27 6.55 22.78 -3.48
C PRO A 27 5.34 23.20 -2.65
N ALA A 28 4.31 22.36 -2.64
CA ALA A 28 3.17 22.52 -1.76
C ALA A 28 3.58 22.19 -0.31
N LYS A 29 3.02 22.94 0.64
CA LYS A 29 3.26 22.71 2.08
C LYS A 29 2.20 21.79 2.64
N ALA A 30 2.62 20.70 3.28
CA ALA A 30 1.75 19.75 3.94
C ALA A 30 2.15 19.59 5.40
N THR A 31 1.26 19.89 6.35
CA THR A 31 1.52 19.72 7.78
C THR A 31 1.00 18.37 8.26
N ILE A 32 1.85 17.59 8.92
CA ILE A 32 1.50 16.25 9.41
C ILE A 32 0.57 16.38 10.61
N MET A 33 -0.68 15.93 10.45
CA MET A 33 -1.70 15.96 11.51
C MET A 33 -1.70 14.68 12.34
N ARG A 34 -1.43 13.54 11.68
CA ARG A 34 -1.36 12.22 12.30
C ARG A 34 -0.37 11.35 11.54
N VAL A 35 0.30 10.47 12.26
CA VAL A 35 1.15 9.42 11.71
C VAL A 35 0.48 8.06 11.94
N PHE A 36 0.50 7.18 10.95
CA PHE A 36 -0.01 5.82 11.07
C PHE A 36 1.17 4.86 11.20
N GLU A 37 1.49 4.49 12.44
CA GLU A 37 2.56 3.56 12.78
C GLU A 37 2.04 2.15 13.10
N PRO A 38 2.85 1.10 12.88
CA PRO A 38 4.20 1.13 12.30
C PRO A 38 4.20 1.44 10.80
N PHE A 39 5.25 2.10 10.30
CA PHE A 39 5.45 2.26 8.86
C PHE A 39 5.84 0.93 8.24
N THR A 40 4.96 0.35 7.44
CA THR A 40 5.17 -0.97 6.85
C THR A 40 6.10 -0.86 5.63
N MET A 41 5.51 -0.73 4.44
CA MET A 41 6.18 -0.51 3.16
C MET A 41 6.24 0.98 2.79
N SER A 42 5.31 1.77 3.33
CA SER A 42 5.23 3.22 3.14
C SER A 42 5.04 3.94 4.46
N CYS A 43 5.53 5.18 4.50
CA CYS A 43 5.28 6.12 5.58
C CYS A 43 3.92 6.78 5.32
N THR A 44 2.89 6.35 6.05
CA THR A 44 1.52 6.83 5.89
C THR A 44 1.18 7.88 6.94
N MET A 45 0.69 9.03 6.49
CA MET A 45 0.36 10.17 7.34
C MET A 45 -0.98 10.79 6.91
N ALA A 46 -1.73 11.34 7.86
CA ALA A 46 -2.77 12.31 7.53
C ALA A 46 -2.14 13.71 7.55
N VAL A 47 -2.33 14.48 6.50
CA VAL A 47 -1.74 15.80 6.34
C VAL A 47 -2.81 16.85 6.06
N GLN A 48 -2.61 18.05 6.60
CA GLN A 48 -3.32 19.24 6.17
C GLN A 48 -2.53 19.84 4.99
N LEU A 49 -3.17 19.92 3.84
CA LEU A 49 -2.60 20.49 2.62
C LEU A 49 -3.37 21.77 2.25
N ASN A 50 -2.64 22.79 1.83
CA ASN A 50 -3.20 23.93 1.13
C ASN A 50 -2.39 24.18 -0.15
N CYS A 51 -3.00 23.86 -1.28
CA CYS A 51 -2.43 23.92 -2.61
C CYS A 51 -3.44 24.56 -3.57
N PRO A 52 -3.55 25.91 -3.57
CA PRO A 52 -4.60 26.62 -4.32
C PRO A 52 -4.51 26.40 -5.83
N PHE A 53 -3.30 26.24 -6.37
CA PHE A 53 -3.07 26.07 -7.81
C PHE A 53 -3.60 24.74 -8.37
N LEU A 54 -3.84 23.74 -7.51
CA LEU A 54 -4.50 22.47 -7.88
C LEU A 54 -5.92 22.37 -7.31
N ASN A 55 -6.46 23.43 -6.71
CA ASN A 55 -7.72 23.41 -5.96
C ASN A 55 -7.75 22.28 -4.90
N LEU A 56 -6.61 22.02 -4.25
CA LEU A 56 -6.50 21.02 -3.19
C LEU A 56 -6.34 21.75 -1.85
N GLU A 57 -7.40 21.72 -1.03
CA GLU A 57 -7.40 22.26 0.33
C GLU A 57 -8.13 21.30 1.26
N GLY A 58 -7.49 20.92 2.37
CA GLY A 58 -8.11 20.04 3.36
C GLY A 58 -7.17 18.98 3.93
N GLU A 59 -7.79 17.95 4.49
CA GLU A 59 -7.10 16.78 5.02
C GLU A 59 -6.99 15.68 3.98
N PHE A 60 -5.78 15.13 3.83
CA PHE A 60 -5.46 14.08 2.89
C PHE A 60 -4.63 12.98 3.55
N ILE A 61 -4.60 11.80 2.94
CA ILE A 61 -3.60 10.78 3.24
C ILE A 61 -2.39 11.01 2.33
N LEU A 62 -1.21 11.12 2.95
CA LEU A 62 0.08 11.12 2.29
C LEU A 62 0.76 9.78 2.53
N LYS A 63 1.00 9.01 1.47
CA LYS A 63 1.87 7.83 1.49
C LYS A 63 3.20 8.19 0.83
N LEU A 64 4.32 8.01 1.54
CA LEU A 64 5.68 8.13 0.99
C LEU A 64 6.40 6.79 1.08
N TYR A 65 6.91 6.28 -0.04
CA TYR A 65 7.65 5.01 -0.08
C TYR A 65 9.14 5.28 0.19
N ASP A 66 9.42 5.62 1.44
CA ASP A 66 10.75 6.00 1.91
C ASP A 66 11.46 4.82 2.60
N ARG A 67 12.43 4.22 1.89
CA ARG A 67 13.20 3.06 2.37
C ARG A 67 13.89 3.27 3.72
N ARG A 68 14.13 4.52 4.11
CA ARG A 68 14.84 4.87 5.34
C ARG A 68 13.96 4.61 6.56
N PHE A 69 12.65 4.78 6.39
CA PHE A 69 11.67 4.75 7.47
C PHE A 69 10.58 3.67 7.29
N ALA A 70 10.62 2.89 6.22
CA ALA A 70 9.79 1.68 6.03
C ALA A 70 10.20 0.56 7.01
N THR A 71 9.80 0.68 8.28
CA THR A 71 10.28 -0.16 9.38
C THR A 71 10.02 -1.65 9.21
N GLN A 72 8.84 -2.05 8.71
CA GLN A 72 8.53 -3.47 8.48
C GLN A 72 9.37 -4.02 7.33
N LEU A 73 9.47 -3.30 6.21
CA LEU A 73 10.28 -3.70 5.07
C LEU A 73 11.75 -3.94 5.47
N ARG A 74 12.33 -3.01 6.23
CA ARG A 74 13.72 -3.17 6.73
C ARG A 74 13.86 -4.39 7.62
N GLN A 75 12.86 -4.68 8.46
CA GLN A 75 12.85 -5.85 9.32
C GLN A 75 12.76 -7.16 8.51
N ASP A 76 11.84 -7.24 7.55
CA ASP A 76 11.62 -8.43 6.72
C ASP A 76 12.85 -8.75 5.87
N GLU A 77 13.49 -7.71 5.35
CA GLU A 77 14.73 -7.81 4.57
C GLU A 77 16.00 -7.94 5.41
N LYS A 78 15.88 -7.97 6.74
CA LYS A 78 17.00 -8.03 7.68
C LYS A 78 18.05 -6.93 7.44
N ALA A 79 17.60 -5.78 6.95
CA ALA A 79 18.47 -4.64 6.73
C ALA A 79 18.90 -4.01 8.06
N CYS A 80 20.11 -3.46 8.09
CA CYS A 80 20.56 -2.70 9.27
C CYS A 80 19.65 -1.48 9.52
N PRO A 81 19.55 -0.94 10.74
CA PRO A 81 18.87 0.32 10.99
C PRO A 81 19.43 1.43 10.10
N TRP A 82 18.58 2.32 9.62
CA TRP A 82 19.04 3.46 8.84
C TRP A 82 19.81 4.46 9.72
N ASP A 83 20.90 5.00 9.17
CA ASP A 83 21.68 6.08 9.75
C ASP A 83 22.32 6.96 8.65
N PRO A 84 22.81 8.17 8.97
CA PRO A 84 23.41 9.06 7.97
C PRO A 84 24.66 8.52 7.26
N ASN A 85 25.47 7.66 7.91
CA ASN A 85 26.65 7.07 7.26
C ASN A 85 26.23 6.04 6.22
N LEU A 86 25.21 5.24 6.54
CA LEU A 86 24.60 4.32 5.58
C LEU A 86 24.01 5.07 4.38
N GLU A 87 23.36 6.20 4.64
CA GLU A 87 22.81 7.05 3.58
C GLU A 87 23.91 7.60 2.65
N GLN A 88 25.05 8.00 3.21
CA GLN A 88 26.22 8.42 2.43
C GLN A 88 26.79 7.26 1.59
N GLU A 89 26.99 6.08 2.19
CA GLU A 89 27.45 4.88 1.46
C GLU A 89 26.54 4.53 0.28
N TYR A 90 25.23 4.65 0.47
CA TYR A 90 24.26 4.44 -0.60
C TYR A 90 24.35 5.51 -1.68
N GLN A 91 24.50 6.79 -1.32
CA GLN A 91 24.65 7.88 -2.29
C GLN A 91 25.91 7.70 -3.14
N GLU A 92 27.05 7.35 -2.54
CA GLU A 92 28.27 7.01 -3.28
C GLU A 92 28.06 5.82 -4.24
N PHE A 93 27.29 4.82 -3.83
CA PHE A 93 26.92 3.68 -4.67
C PHE A 93 25.99 4.07 -5.85
N VAL A 94 25.08 5.02 -5.64
CA VAL A 94 24.22 5.58 -6.69
C VAL A 94 25.06 6.40 -7.67
N ASP A 95 25.91 7.30 -7.17
CA ASP A 95 26.78 8.17 -7.96
C ASP A 95 27.75 7.36 -8.84
N GLY A 96 28.23 6.22 -8.33
CA GLY A 96 29.05 5.26 -9.07
C GLY A 96 28.28 4.40 -10.08
N GLY A 97 26.96 4.58 -10.25
CA GLY A 97 26.12 3.79 -11.16
C GLY A 97 25.75 2.38 -10.65
N GLY A 98 26.13 2.05 -9.41
CA GLY A 98 25.86 0.76 -8.80
C GLY A 98 24.37 0.47 -8.65
N ALA A 99 23.59 1.47 -8.23
CA ALA A 99 22.13 1.34 -8.07
C ALA A 99 21.42 0.99 -9.38
N SER A 100 21.78 1.64 -10.49
CA SER A 100 21.19 1.37 -11.80
C SER A 100 21.44 -0.08 -12.26
N ASN A 101 22.67 -0.57 -12.09
CA ASN A 101 23.01 -1.96 -12.41
C ASN A 101 22.29 -2.96 -11.48
N PHE A 102 22.21 -2.65 -10.20
CA PHE A 102 21.53 -3.51 -9.23
C PHE A 102 20.02 -3.57 -9.46
N PHE A 103 19.36 -2.46 -9.80
CA PHE A 103 17.93 -2.43 -10.14
C PHE A 103 17.62 -3.33 -11.34
N LYS A 104 18.47 -3.29 -12.38
CA LYS A 104 18.35 -4.20 -13.54
C LYS A 104 18.49 -5.66 -13.12
N LEU A 105 19.43 -5.96 -12.22
CA LEU A 105 19.60 -7.29 -11.67
C LEU A 105 18.37 -7.75 -10.89
N CYS A 106 17.81 -6.91 -10.00
CA CYS A 106 16.59 -7.20 -9.25
C CYS A 106 15.43 -7.51 -10.21
N SER A 107 15.18 -6.63 -11.18
CA SER A 107 14.10 -6.79 -12.17
C SER A 107 14.23 -8.10 -12.95
N TYR A 108 15.44 -8.42 -13.43
CA TYR A 108 15.68 -9.66 -14.16
C TYR A 108 15.50 -10.91 -13.28
N LYS A 109 16.08 -10.90 -12.08
CA LYS A 109 16.11 -12.07 -11.19
C LYS A 109 14.74 -12.38 -10.59
N LEU A 110 14.05 -11.37 -10.07
CA LEU A 110 12.73 -11.53 -9.46
C LEU A 110 11.65 -11.93 -10.47
N CYS A 111 11.85 -11.66 -11.77
CA CYS A 111 10.98 -12.18 -12.81
C CYS A 111 11.08 -13.70 -12.99
N SER A 112 12.21 -14.30 -12.60
CA SER A 112 12.50 -15.74 -12.80
C SER A 112 12.51 -16.57 -11.52
N ASP A 113 12.81 -15.94 -10.38
CA ASP A 113 12.93 -16.57 -9.06
C ASP A 113 12.51 -15.54 -8.01
N GLU A 114 11.25 -15.64 -7.56
CA GLU A 114 10.67 -14.71 -6.57
C GLU A 114 11.43 -14.74 -5.23
N ASP A 115 12.04 -15.88 -4.89
CA ASP A 115 12.82 -16.07 -3.67
C ASP A 115 14.29 -15.65 -3.80
N TRP A 116 14.72 -15.17 -4.97
CA TRP A 116 16.13 -14.84 -5.24
C TRP A 116 16.71 -13.88 -4.19
N ALA A 117 15.96 -12.84 -3.83
CA ALA A 117 16.39 -11.87 -2.83
C ALA A 117 16.63 -12.52 -1.47
N VAL A 118 15.73 -13.42 -1.04
CA VAL A 118 15.84 -14.15 0.23
C VAL A 118 17.09 -15.02 0.25
N LYS A 119 17.44 -15.63 -0.88
CA LYS A 119 18.61 -16.51 -1.05
C LYS A 119 19.93 -15.72 -1.06
N GLU A 120 19.97 -14.59 -1.76
CA GLU A 120 21.21 -13.83 -2.00
C GLU A 120 21.49 -12.71 -0.99
N ARG A 121 20.50 -12.24 -0.23
CA ARG A 121 20.65 -11.05 0.63
C ARG A 121 21.84 -11.09 1.59
N ASN A 122 22.26 -12.27 2.06
CA ASN A 122 23.40 -12.38 2.97
C ASN A 122 24.74 -12.04 2.29
N ASN A 123 24.79 -12.03 0.95
CA ASN A 123 25.97 -11.68 0.15
C ASN A 123 25.99 -10.20 -0.24
N TRP A 124 24.96 -9.43 0.08
CA TRP A 124 24.86 -8.04 -0.32
C TRP A 124 25.67 -7.13 0.59
N THR A 125 26.31 -6.13 -0.03
CA THR A 125 26.85 -4.99 0.70
C THR A 125 25.73 -4.17 1.33
N ARG A 126 26.06 -3.32 2.31
CA ARG A 126 25.09 -2.41 2.94
C ARG A 126 24.39 -1.51 1.91
N ALA A 127 25.13 -0.99 0.92
CA ALA A 127 24.56 -0.18 -0.14
C ALA A 127 23.64 -0.98 -1.09
N GLN A 128 23.94 -2.26 -1.36
CA GLN A 128 23.04 -3.14 -2.12
C GLN A 128 21.75 -3.46 -1.36
N HIS A 129 21.81 -3.61 -0.02
CA HIS A 129 20.60 -3.69 0.79
C HIS A 129 19.75 -2.41 0.66
N GLU A 130 20.34 -1.22 0.77
CA GLU A 130 19.59 0.03 0.54
C GLU A 130 19.03 0.13 -0.88
N ALA A 131 19.77 -0.34 -1.89
CA ALA A 131 19.30 -0.41 -3.26
C ALA A 131 18.09 -1.34 -3.40
N PHE A 132 18.13 -2.51 -2.76
CA PHE A 132 17.00 -3.45 -2.76
C PHE A 132 15.77 -2.84 -2.07
N LEU A 133 15.95 -2.19 -0.91
CA LEU A 133 14.84 -1.51 -0.23
C LEU A 133 14.24 -0.39 -1.08
N GLN A 134 15.07 0.42 -1.74
CA GLN A 134 14.58 1.45 -2.67
C GLN A 134 13.82 0.82 -3.85
N TYR A 135 14.34 -0.28 -4.41
CA TYR A 135 13.68 -1.02 -5.48
C TYR A 135 12.30 -1.52 -5.03
N SER A 136 12.22 -2.19 -3.88
CA SER A 136 10.95 -2.70 -3.33
C SER A 136 9.95 -1.56 -3.04
N CYS A 137 10.40 -0.45 -2.45
CA CYS A 137 9.56 0.74 -2.27
C CYS A 137 9.03 1.29 -3.62
N ARG A 138 9.86 1.30 -4.65
CA ARG A 138 9.49 1.76 -6.00
C ARG A 138 8.49 0.83 -6.66
N GLU A 139 8.65 -0.48 -6.53
CA GLU A 139 7.70 -1.45 -7.07
C GLU A 139 6.36 -1.37 -6.34
N SER A 140 6.33 -1.29 -5.02
CA SER A 140 5.08 -1.09 -4.27
C SER A 140 4.38 0.21 -4.64
N TYR A 141 5.12 1.31 -4.83
CA TYR A 141 4.56 2.57 -5.33
C TYR A 141 3.95 2.41 -6.72
N ARG A 142 4.68 1.79 -7.67
CA ARG A 142 4.22 1.58 -9.05
C ARG A 142 2.95 0.73 -9.08
N THR A 143 2.95 -0.37 -8.32
CA THR A 143 1.79 -1.25 -8.18
C THR A 143 0.59 -0.50 -7.63
N GLU A 144 0.72 0.20 -6.50
CA GLU A 144 -0.40 0.92 -5.90
C GLU A 144 -0.91 2.05 -6.80
N ALA A 145 -0.01 2.78 -7.47
CA ALA A 145 -0.38 3.82 -8.44
C ALA A 145 -1.15 3.26 -9.65
N GLU A 146 -0.71 2.13 -10.20
CA GLU A 146 -1.37 1.43 -11.31
C GLU A 146 -2.75 0.87 -10.90
N VAL A 147 -2.91 0.40 -9.66
CA VAL A 147 -4.22 -0.01 -9.15
C VAL A 147 -5.19 1.17 -9.17
N TYR A 148 -4.79 2.35 -8.71
CA TYR A 148 -5.64 3.53 -8.79
C TYR A 148 -6.00 3.89 -10.25
N ASP A 149 -5.05 3.81 -11.18
CA ASP A 149 -5.32 4.07 -12.60
C ASP A 149 -6.37 3.09 -13.17
N ARG A 150 -6.32 1.81 -12.80
CA ARG A 150 -7.29 0.78 -13.23
C ARG A 150 -8.64 0.87 -12.56
N LEU A 151 -8.70 1.45 -11.36
CA LEU A 151 -9.90 1.59 -10.53
C LEU A 151 -10.53 2.99 -10.63
N TYR A 152 -10.19 3.78 -11.66
CA TYR A 152 -10.62 5.17 -11.81
C TYR A 152 -12.13 5.38 -11.66
N ASP A 153 -12.95 4.41 -12.08
CA ASP A 153 -14.42 4.49 -12.07
C ASP A 153 -15.05 4.31 -10.67
N ILE A 154 -14.30 3.67 -9.75
CA ILE A 154 -14.72 3.37 -8.38
C ILE A 154 -13.95 4.16 -7.30
N GLN A 155 -12.99 5.00 -7.69
CA GLN A 155 -12.34 5.96 -6.80
C GLN A 155 -13.36 6.92 -6.16
N GLY A 156 -13.18 7.19 -4.85
CA GLY A 156 -14.11 7.97 -4.03
C GLY A 156 -15.43 7.26 -3.70
N LYS A 157 -15.63 6.05 -4.22
CA LYS A 157 -16.82 5.22 -3.97
C LYS A 157 -16.47 4.00 -3.15
N ASP A 158 -15.61 3.14 -3.70
CA ASP A 158 -15.24 1.83 -3.11
C ASP A 158 -13.78 1.76 -2.71
N VAL A 159 -12.95 2.66 -3.24
CA VAL A 159 -11.55 2.88 -2.87
C VAL A 159 -11.30 4.38 -2.72
N PRO A 160 -10.31 4.83 -1.94
CA PRO A 160 -9.99 6.25 -1.81
C PRO A 160 -9.76 6.92 -3.16
N GLN A 161 -10.08 8.20 -3.29
CA GLN A 161 -9.68 8.96 -4.47
C GLN A 161 -8.17 9.24 -4.45
N LEU A 162 -7.48 8.99 -5.58
CA LEU A 162 -6.12 9.45 -5.83
C LEU A 162 -6.17 10.87 -6.39
N PHE A 163 -5.65 11.84 -5.63
CA PHE A 163 -5.59 13.24 -6.06
C PHE A 163 -4.32 13.53 -6.87
N ALA A 164 -3.19 12.98 -6.44
CA ALA A 164 -1.92 13.23 -7.13
C ALA A 164 -0.84 12.20 -6.79
N ARG A 165 0.11 12.06 -7.73
CA ARG A 165 1.42 11.45 -7.51
C ARG A 165 2.41 12.53 -7.09
N LEU A 166 3.35 12.17 -6.22
CA LEU A 166 4.22 13.10 -5.54
C LEU A 166 5.69 12.68 -5.65
N SER A 167 6.56 13.67 -5.56
CA SER A 167 7.97 13.46 -5.25
C SER A 167 8.48 14.48 -4.24
N MET A 168 9.50 14.09 -3.48
CA MET A 168 10.18 15.03 -2.58
C MET A 168 11.19 15.88 -3.37
N PRO A 169 11.31 17.18 -3.10
CA PRO A 169 12.36 18.01 -3.67
C PRO A 169 13.73 17.38 -3.36
N HIS A 170 14.56 17.23 -4.37
CA HIS A 170 15.95 16.77 -4.22
C HIS A 170 16.90 17.74 -4.93
N SER A 171 18.05 17.96 -4.31
CA SER A 171 19.07 18.90 -4.77
C SER A 171 20.08 18.31 -5.77
N SER A 172 20.03 17.00 -6.03
CA SER A 172 21.00 16.30 -6.90
C SER A 172 20.48 16.14 -8.33
N ASN A 173 21.40 16.24 -9.30
CA ASN A 173 21.14 16.02 -10.74
C ASN A 173 20.95 14.53 -11.12
N LEU A 174 21.05 13.61 -10.15
CA LEU A 174 20.89 12.18 -10.37
C LEU A 174 19.41 11.81 -10.35
N SER A 175 19.07 10.78 -11.11
CA SER A 175 17.69 10.32 -11.29
C SER A 175 17.00 10.16 -9.92
N ASN A 176 15.90 10.90 -9.74
CA ASN A 176 15.03 10.84 -8.57
C ASN A 176 14.65 9.38 -8.24
N GLU A 177 14.67 8.47 -9.23
CA GLU A 177 14.29 7.07 -9.08
C GLU A 177 15.08 6.32 -7.98
N TYR A 178 16.36 6.62 -7.79
CA TYR A 178 17.22 5.88 -6.87
C TYR A 178 17.30 6.50 -5.48
N ILE A 179 17.01 7.79 -5.32
CA ILE A 179 17.22 8.48 -4.03
C ILE A 179 15.91 8.94 -3.42
N GLY A 180 15.11 9.68 -4.18
CA GLY A 180 13.91 10.31 -3.65
C GLY A 180 12.78 9.30 -3.44
N PRO A 181 12.01 9.42 -2.33
CA PRO A 181 10.83 8.60 -2.14
C PRO A 181 9.71 9.11 -3.07
N PRO A 182 9.08 8.23 -3.87
CA PRO A 182 7.84 8.56 -4.54
C PRO A 182 6.68 8.57 -3.54
N GLY A 183 5.57 9.23 -3.89
CA GLY A 183 4.42 9.30 -3.00
C GLY A 183 3.08 9.43 -3.69
N LEU A 184 2.03 9.20 -2.91
CA LEU A 184 0.63 9.31 -3.32
C LEU A 184 -0.11 10.22 -2.34
N LEU A 185 -0.96 11.09 -2.90
CA LEU A 185 -1.91 11.91 -2.16
C LEU A 185 -3.31 11.33 -2.37
N LEU A 186 -3.91 10.81 -1.30
CA LEU A 186 -5.18 10.08 -1.32
C LEU A 186 -6.24 10.78 -0.47
N GLU A 187 -7.51 10.46 -0.73
CA GLU A 187 -8.63 10.84 0.12
C GLU A 187 -8.43 10.38 1.55
N PHE A 188 -8.68 11.29 2.50
CA PHE A 188 -8.75 10.92 3.90
C PHE A 188 -10.13 10.42 4.28
N ILE A 189 -10.25 9.11 4.44
CA ILE A 189 -11.47 8.47 4.93
C ILE A 189 -11.54 8.61 6.46
N ARG A 190 -12.42 9.50 6.94
CA ARG A 190 -12.75 9.65 8.37
C ARG A 190 -13.62 8.48 8.85
N GLY A 191 -12.99 7.34 9.09
CA GLY A 191 -13.66 6.10 9.49
C GLY A 191 -12.85 5.30 10.51
N PHE A 192 -13.26 4.04 10.68
CA PHE A 192 -12.59 3.04 11.51
C PHE A 192 -12.33 1.77 10.69
N PRO A 193 -11.32 0.96 11.03
CA PRO A 193 -11.08 -0.31 10.34
C PRO A 193 -12.23 -1.29 10.53
N LEU A 194 -12.56 -2.08 9.51
CA LEU A 194 -13.57 -3.14 9.58
C LEU A 194 -13.26 -4.14 10.71
N ALA A 195 -11.98 -4.36 11.01
CA ALA A 195 -11.52 -5.16 12.14
C ALA A 195 -12.10 -4.74 13.50
N ASP A 196 -12.53 -3.48 13.65
CA ASP A 196 -13.04 -2.85 14.86
C ASP A 196 -14.56 -2.60 14.81
N LEU A 197 -15.26 -3.20 13.83
CA LEU A 197 -16.67 -2.95 13.54
C LEU A 197 -17.60 -3.07 14.76
N ALA A 198 -17.40 -4.09 15.58
CA ALA A 198 -18.25 -4.35 16.75
C ALA A 198 -18.27 -3.20 17.78
N GLY A 199 -17.23 -2.38 17.81
CA GLY A 199 -17.15 -1.22 18.72
C GLY A 199 -17.73 0.07 18.15
N HIS A 200 -18.10 0.10 16.86
CA HIS A 200 -18.37 1.34 16.13
C HIS A 200 -19.68 1.35 15.33
N ALA A 201 -20.29 0.19 15.07
CA ALA A 201 -21.57 0.07 14.38
C ALA A 201 -22.52 -0.87 15.16
N PRO A 202 -23.85 -0.63 15.11
CA PRO A 202 -24.83 -1.55 15.69
C PRO A 202 -24.82 -2.89 14.95
N SER A 203 -25.14 -3.98 15.67
CA SER A 203 -25.12 -5.34 15.11
C SER A 203 -26.00 -5.50 13.87
N ASP A 204 -27.11 -4.78 13.82
CA ASP A 204 -28.07 -4.84 12.71
C ASP A 204 -27.46 -4.35 11.38
N ASP A 205 -26.39 -3.54 11.45
CA ASP A 205 -25.68 -3.06 10.27
C ASP A 205 -24.50 -3.96 9.86
N TRP A 206 -24.07 -4.91 10.70
CA TRP A 206 -22.85 -5.68 10.44
C TRP A 206 -22.92 -6.52 9.17
N GLN A 207 -24.09 -7.08 8.85
CA GLN A 207 -24.27 -7.95 7.69
C GLN A 207 -23.95 -7.22 6.39
N TYR A 208 -24.62 -6.11 6.10
CA TYR A 208 -24.41 -5.41 4.83
C TYR A 208 -23.04 -4.72 4.75
N ILE A 209 -22.43 -4.34 5.88
CA ILE A 209 -21.09 -3.75 5.89
C ILE A 209 -20.06 -4.80 5.46
N CYS A 210 -20.13 -6.01 6.03
CA CYS A 210 -19.25 -7.11 5.64
C CYS A 210 -19.51 -7.56 4.18
N GLU A 211 -20.76 -7.59 3.75
CA GLU A 211 -21.12 -7.89 2.36
C GLU A 211 -20.63 -6.83 1.37
N ASP A 212 -20.70 -5.53 1.70
CA ASP A 212 -20.13 -4.47 0.85
C ASP A 212 -18.61 -4.60 0.75
N ALA A 213 -17.93 -4.98 1.85
CA ALA A 213 -16.50 -5.27 1.84
C ALA A 213 -16.13 -6.42 0.90
N ILE A 214 -16.87 -7.54 0.98
CA ILE A 214 -16.71 -8.70 0.09
C ILE A 214 -16.97 -8.30 -1.37
N ARG A 215 -18.04 -7.55 -1.62
CA ARG A 215 -18.36 -7.04 -2.96
C ARG A 215 -17.21 -6.23 -3.54
N ILE A 216 -16.60 -5.33 -2.77
CA ILE A 216 -15.47 -4.51 -3.24
C ILE A 216 -14.27 -5.39 -3.63
N VAL A 217 -13.94 -6.39 -2.81
CA VAL A 217 -12.87 -7.36 -3.10
C VAL A 217 -13.15 -8.07 -4.43
N ASN A 218 -14.36 -8.58 -4.63
CA ASN A 218 -14.72 -9.29 -5.86
C ASN A 218 -14.69 -8.38 -7.10
N VAL A 219 -15.22 -7.16 -6.98
CA VAL A 219 -15.20 -6.13 -8.03
C VAL A 219 -13.76 -5.80 -8.47
N ILE A 220 -12.80 -5.77 -7.55
CA ILE A 220 -11.37 -5.56 -7.85
C ILE A 220 -10.77 -6.82 -8.48
N GLY A 221 -11.10 -8.00 -7.94
CA GLY A 221 -10.72 -9.30 -8.48
C GLY A 221 -11.16 -9.50 -9.94
N ASP A 222 -12.35 -9.06 -10.30
CA ASP A 222 -12.92 -9.16 -11.66
C ASP A 222 -12.20 -8.27 -12.67
N ARG A 223 -11.49 -7.23 -12.20
CA ARG A 223 -10.61 -6.38 -13.03
C ARG A 223 -9.21 -6.99 -13.20
N GLY A 224 -9.01 -8.25 -12.81
CA GLY A 224 -7.73 -8.94 -12.92
C GLY A 224 -6.68 -8.39 -11.96
N ILE A 225 -7.11 -7.88 -10.81
CA ILE A 225 -6.23 -7.40 -9.74
C ILE A 225 -6.39 -8.36 -8.57
N ARG A 226 -5.29 -8.94 -8.10
CA ARG A 226 -5.24 -9.71 -6.86
C ARG A 226 -4.51 -8.87 -5.82
N ASN A 227 -5.01 -8.79 -4.59
CA ASN A 227 -4.39 -8.09 -3.49
C ASN A 227 -3.90 -9.09 -2.43
N GLY A 228 -2.57 -9.22 -2.29
CA GLY A 228 -1.95 -10.12 -1.30
C GLY A 228 -2.02 -9.64 0.16
N ASP A 229 -2.72 -8.54 0.45
CA ASP A 229 -2.90 -8.02 1.81
C ASP A 229 -4.37 -7.67 2.14
N VAL A 230 -5.33 -8.40 1.55
CA VAL A 230 -6.75 -8.27 1.93
C VAL A 230 -6.96 -8.74 3.36
N LYS A 231 -7.16 -7.78 4.27
CA LYS A 231 -7.37 -8.02 5.70
C LYS A 231 -8.36 -6.99 6.23
N PRO A 232 -9.22 -7.31 7.23
CA PRO A 232 -10.20 -6.35 7.75
C PRO A 232 -9.62 -5.04 8.31
N ARG A 233 -8.33 -4.99 8.64
CA ARG A 233 -7.66 -3.74 9.06
C ARG A 233 -7.38 -2.78 7.89
N ASN A 234 -7.30 -3.29 6.67
CA ASN A 234 -7.07 -2.55 5.43
C ASN A 234 -8.40 -2.21 4.72
N ILE A 235 -9.52 -2.32 5.44
CA ILE A 235 -10.84 -1.96 4.96
C ILE A 235 -11.36 -0.92 5.93
N LEU A 236 -11.67 0.29 5.45
CA LEU A 236 -12.19 1.37 6.27
C LEU A 236 -13.70 1.45 6.13
N VAL A 237 -14.36 1.71 7.25
CA VAL A 237 -15.80 1.92 7.34
C VAL A 237 -16.05 3.36 7.79
N ARG A 238 -16.75 4.13 6.95
CA ARG A 238 -17.14 5.53 7.22
C ARG A 238 -18.64 5.60 7.42
N LYS A 239 -19.08 6.23 8.50
CA LYS A 239 -20.49 6.57 8.65
C LYS A 239 -20.79 7.84 7.86
N ASP A 240 -21.71 7.75 6.92
CA ASP A 240 -22.19 8.87 6.13
C ASP A 240 -23.08 9.77 6.99
N ALA A 241 -22.80 11.08 6.98
CA ALA A 241 -23.48 12.03 7.87
C ALA A 241 -24.95 12.26 7.46
N ASP A 242 -25.24 12.19 6.15
CA ASP A 242 -26.55 12.54 5.61
C ASP A 242 -27.51 11.35 5.68
N THR A 243 -27.04 10.18 5.26
CA THR A 243 -27.86 8.95 5.20
C THR A 243 -27.82 8.14 6.50
N GLN A 244 -26.89 8.43 7.41
CA GLN A 244 -26.58 7.64 8.60
C GLN A 244 -26.18 6.18 8.31
N LYS A 245 -25.94 5.83 7.05
CA LYS A 245 -25.49 4.50 6.62
C LYS A 245 -23.96 4.43 6.62
N PHE A 246 -23.45 3.20 6.67
CA PHE A 246 -22.01 2.96 6.60
C PHE A 246 -21.58 2.69 5.16
N LYS A 247 -20.44 3.27 4.77
CA LYS A 247 -19.78 3.02 3.49
C LYS A 247 -18.40 2.42 3.71
N VAL A 248 -18.07 1.44 2.88
CA VAL A 248 -16.82 0.69 2.96
C VAL A 248 -15.84 1.14 1.88
N PHE A 249 -14.55 1.19 2.24
CA PHE A 249 -13.44 1.52 1.36
C PHE A 249 -12.32 0.50 1.53
N LEU A 250 -11.90 -0.17 0.47
CA LEU A 250 -10.66 -0.96 0.49
C LEU A 250 -9.46 -0.02 0.33
N ILE A 251 -8.44 -0.19 1.16
CA ILE A 251 -7.19 0.57 1.10
C ILE A 251 -6.00 -0.38 1.00
N ASP A 252 -4.84 0.20 0.74
CA ASP A 252 -3.53 -0.47 0.75
C ASP A 252 -3.35 -1.49 -0.38
N PHE A 253 -2.83 -0.99 -1.51
CA PHE A 253 -2.66 -1.77 -2.73
C PHE A 253 -1.18 -2.02 -3.10
N GLY A 254 -0.26 -1.76 -2.18
CA GLY A 254 1.18 -1.89 -2.42
C GLY A 254 1.67 -3.33 -2.68
N LEU A 255 0.83 -4.33 -2.40
CA LEU A 255 1.09 -5.76 -2.61
C LEU A 255 0.10 -6.40 -3.60
N CYS A 256 -0.45 -5.59 -4.51
CA CYS A 256 -1.27 -6.13 -5.60
C CYS A 256 -0.43 -6.79 -6.70
N THR A 257 -1.03 -7.74 -7.39
CA THR A 257 -0.53 -8.31 -8.65
C THR A 257 -1.60 -8.20 -9.73
N PHE A 258 -1.16 -8.06 -10.96
CA PHE A 258 -2.03 -7.92 -12.13
C PHE A 258 -2.01 -9.21 -12.96
N ARG A 259 -3.19 -9.66 -13.38
CA ARG A 259 -3.30 -10.75 -14.36
C ARG A 259 -2.55 -10.35 -15.64
N LYS A 260 -1.62 -11.19 -16.08
CA LYS A 260 -0.86 -10.95 -17.32
C LYS A 260 -1.74 -11.28 -18.53
N GLN A 261 -1.57 -10.57 -19.64
CA GLN A 261 -2.38 -10.78 -20.87
C GLN A 261 -2.33 -12.23 -21.38
N ASN A 262 -1.20 -12.91 -21.21
CA ASN A 262 -0.97 -14.29 -21.66
C ASN A 262 -0.93 -15.28 -20.48
N GLN A 263 -1.43 -14.91 -19.30
CA GLN A 263 -1.50 -15.82 -18.17
C GLN A 263 -2.61 -16.84 -18.40
N ASP A 264 -2.27 -18.11 -18.19
CA ASP A 264 -3.24 -19.20 -18.26
C ASP A 264 -4.37 -18.97 -17.25
N ASP A 265 -5.60 -19.27 -17.67
CA ASP A 265 -6.78 -19.03 -16.84
C ASP A 265 -6.79 -19.92 -15.60
N ARG A 266 -6.32 -21.17 -15.72
CA ARG A 266 -6.23 -22.11 -14.60
C ARG A 266 -5.21 -21.61 -13.58
N ASP A 267 -4.03 -21.17 -14.02
CA ASP A 267 -3.00 -20.61 -13.12
C ASP A 267 -3.53 -19.39 -12.35
N TRP A 268 -4.23 -18.47 -13.04
CA TRP A 268 -4.82 -17.30 -12.39
C TRP A 268 -5.92 -17.69 -11.39
N ARG A 269 -6.78 -18.65 -11.75
CA ARG A 269 -7.85 -19.15 -10.87
C ARG A 269 -7.30 -19.88 -9.64
N GLU A 270 -6.26 -20.70 -9.81
CA GLU A 270 -5.56 -21.35 -8.71
C GLU A 270 -4.97 -20.33 -7.74
N TRP A 271 -4.34 -19.27 -8.27
CA TRP A 271 -3.82 -18.17 -7.45
C TRP A 271 -4.91 -17.42 -6.69
N LYS A 272 -6.08 -17.19 -7.30
CA LYS A 272 -7.24 -16.62 -6.60
C LYS A 272 -7.76 -17.54 -5.50
N ALA A 273 -7.79 -18.85 -5.76
CA ALA A 273 -8.25 -19.83 -4.78
C ALA A 273 -7.30 -19.88 -3.57
N LEU A 274 -5.98 -19.91 -3.80
CA LEU A 274 -4.96 -19.95 -2.76
C LEU A 274 -4.96 -18.69 -1.88
N GLU A 275 -5.16 -17.51 -2.47
CA GLU A 275 -5.20 -16.26 -1.70
C GLU A 275 -6.51 -16.12 -0.89
N ASP A 276 -7.63 -16.61 -1.44
CA ASP A 276 -8.97 -16.54 -0.84
C ASP A 276 -9.30 -15.14 -0.27
N GLU A 277 -9.12 -14.09 -1.08
CA GLU A 277 -9.33 -12.69 -0.68
C GLU A 277 -10.73 -12.47 -0.07
N GLU A 278 -11.74 -13.15 -0.60
CA GLU A 278 -13.11 -13.12 -0.07
C GLU A 278 -13.17 -13.73 1.34
N GLY A 279 -12.60 -14.92 1.54
CA GLY A 279 -12.54 -15.58 2.83
C GLY A 279 -11.69 -14.81 3.86
N ALA A 280 -10.65 -14.10 3.41
CA ALA A 280 -9.84 -13.23 4.26
C ALA A 280 -10.65 -12.08 4.88
N VAL A 281 -11.78 -11.70 4.27
CA VAL A 281 -12.78 -10.82 4.88
C VAL A 281 -13.86 -11.64 5.59
N GLY A 282 -14.58 -12.48 4.85
CA GLY A 282 -15.79 -13.17 5.30
C GLY A 282 -15.57 -14.08 6.50
N LEU A 283 -14.66 -15.05 6.39
CA LEU A 283 -14.38 -16.01 7.47
C LEU A 283 -13.80 -15.30 8.70
N VAL A 284 -12.94 -14.31 8.48
CA VAL A 284 -12.30 -13.56 9.57
C VAL A 284 -13.33 -12.73 10.33
N MET A 285 -14.23 -12.05 9.62
CA MET A 285 -15.27 -11.23 10.24
C MET A 285 -16.35 -12.08 10.91
N GLU A 286 -16.76 -13.21 10.34
CA GLU A 286 -17.73 -14.12 10.97
C GLU A 286 -17.22 -14.61 12.32
N ARG A 287 -15.94 -15.04 12.37
CA ARG A 287 -15.28 -15.43 13.63
C ARG A 287 -15.19 -14.28 14.63
N LYS A 288 -14.84 -13.08 14.17
CA LYS A 288 -14.69 -11.88 15.04
C LYS A 288 -16.02 -11.42 15.64
N LEU A 289 -17.10 -11.50 14.87
CA LEU A 289 -18.41 -10.95 15.24
C LEU A 289 -19.33 -11.94 15.96
N LYS A 290 -18.84 -13.17 16.21
CA LYS A 290 -19.48 -14.16 17.11
C LYS A 290 -20.98 -14.37 16.84
N GLY A 291 -21.34 -14.50 15.57
CA GLY A 291 -22.73 -14.76 15.13
C GLY A 291 -23.54 -13.52 14.77
N GLY A 292 -23.01 -12.30 14.93
CA GLY A 292 -23.65 -11.07 14.43
C GLY A 292 -23.45 -10.80 12.94
N PHE A 293 -22.62 -11.60 12.27
CA PHE A 293 -22.49 -11.66 10.81
C PHE A 293 -22.45 -13.13 10.42
N ARG A 294 -23.17 -13.51 9.37
CA ARG A 294 -23.10 -14.83 8.77
C ARG A 294 -22.48 -14.70 7.40
N TYR A 295 -21.34 -15.36 7.20
CA TYR A 295 -20.66 -15.37 5.92
C TYR A 295 -21.23 -16.47 5.03
N CYS A 296 -21.59 -16.10 3.82
CA CYS A 296 -21.88 -17.02 2.73
C CYS A 296 -20.91 -16.70 1.60
N ARG A 297 -20.17 -17.70 1.13
CA ARG A 297 -19.28 -17.53 -0.03
C ARG A 297 -20.12 -17.18 -1.26
N THR A 298 -19.56 -16.39 -2.16
CA THR A 298 -20.12 -16.22 -3.49
C THR A 298 -20.04 -17.53 -4.29
N PRO A 299 -20.99 -17.80 -5.20
CA PRO A 299 -20.93 -19.00 -6.04
C PRO A 299 -19.59 -19.16 -6.78
N GLU A 300 -19.02 -18.03 -7.23
CA GLU A 300 -17.73 -17.99 -7.89
C GLU A 300 -16.59 -18.39 -6.95
N SER A 301 -16.60 -17.88 -5.71
CA SER A 301 -15.62 -18.27 -4.68
C SER A 301 -15.76 -19.75 -4.30
N GLU A 302 -16.98 -20.25 -4.11
CA GLU A 302 -17.22 -21.68 -3.81
C GLU A 302 -16.68 -22.58 -4.93
N GLN A 303 -16.95 -22.21 -6.19
CA GLN A 303 -16.45 -22.97 -7.34
C GLN A 303 -14.91 -22.99 -7.37
N LEU A 304 -14.26 -21.85 -7.14
CA LEU A 304 -12.79 -21.78 -7.10
C LEU A 304 -12.21 -22.65 -5.99
N GLN A 305 -12.79 -22.61 -4.79
CA GLN A 305 -12.34 -23.43 -3.67
C GLN A 305 -12.54 -24.93 -3.95
N ALA A 306 -13.68 -25.31 -4.52
CA ALA A 306 -13.95 -26.70 -4.90
C ALA A 306 -13.06 -27.20 -6.04
N GLU A 307 -12.63 -26.34 -6.95
CA GLU A 307 -11.78 -26.74 -8.08
C GLU A 307 -10.32 -26.96 -7.69
N PHE A 308 -9.79 -26.15 -6.76
CA PHE A 308 -8.35 -26.12 -6.47
C PHE A 308 -7.96 -26.54 -5.05
N LEU A 309 -8.89 -26.54 -4.09
CA LEU A 309 -8.60 -26.72 -2.67
C LEU A 309 -9.47 -27.79 -1.98
N SER A 310 -10.37 -28.47 -2.70
CA SER A 310 -11.02 -29.66 -2.13
C SER A 310 -10.01 -30.80 -2.00
N GLU A 311 -9.94 -31.41 -0.83
CA GLU A 311 -9.25 -32.68 -0.65
C GLU A 311 -9.99 -33.78 -1.43
N ASP A 312 -9.27 -34.60 -2.21
CA ASP A 312 -9.76 -35.89 -2.72
C ASP A 312 -9.99 -36.89 -1.57
#